data_AF-A0A8H4Q776-F1
#
_entry.id   AF-A0A8H4Q776-F1
#
_cell.length_a   1.000
_cell.length_b   1.000
_cell.length_c   1.000
_cell.angle_alpha   90.00
_cell.angle_beta   90.00
_cell.angle_gamma   90.00
#
_symmetry.space_group_name_H-M   'P 1'
#
loop_
_entity.id
_entity.type
_entity.pdbx_description
1 polymer ?
#
loop_
_entity_poly.entity_id
_entity_poly.type
_entity_poly.pdbx_seq_one_letter_code
_entity_poly.pdbx_strand_id
1 'polypeptide(L)'
;MFSPAPPPLRMARLRHLRHWTIHRAWQLFRRQYRERLDHERHRLHAGMYNACEELRVTRGPGSREEGSLLRVAMLKFGLWKNGAVPIEFTRLQTETPPTVAWDHDWKR
;
A
#
# COMPACT_ATOMS: atom_id res chain seq x y z
N MET A 1 31.17 -18.62 23.70
CA MET A 1 31.07 -20.04 23.32
C MET A 1 29.77 -20.20 22.54
N PHE A 2 29.81 -20.25 21.22
CA PHE A 2 28.60 -20.44 20.40
C PHE A 2 28.23 -21.92 20.44
N SER A 3 27.07 -22.25 21.02
CA SER A 3 26.52 -23.60 20.90
C SER A 3 26.25 -23.90 19.42
N PRO A 4 26.56 -25.11 18.92
CA PRO A 4 26.15 -25.50 17.58
C PRO A 4 24.63 -25.40 17.44
N ALA A 5 24.17 -25.11 16.22
CA ALA A 5 22.75 -25.04 15.92
C ALA A 5 22.04 -26.35 16.32
N PRO A 6 20.79 -26.27 16.82
CA PRO A 6 20.03 -27.46 17.17
C PRO A 6 19.80 -28.33 15.92
N PRO A 7 19.64 -29.66 16.10
CA PRO A 7 19.37 -30.56 14.99
C PRO A 7 18.03 -30.25 14.31
N PRO A 8 17.85 -30.62 13.04
CA PRO A 8 16.61 -30.40 12.32
C PRO A 8 15.43 -31.13 12.97
N LEU A 9 14.25 -30.50 12.87
CA LEU A 9 13.03 -30.96 13.52
C LEU A 9 12.56 -32.30 12.96
N ARG A 10 12.46 -33.31 13.83
CA ARG A 10 11.87 -34.62 13.50
C ARG A 10 10.44 -34.68 14.01
N MET A 11 9.48 -34.96 13.13
CA MET A 11 8.05 -35.04 13.48
C MET A 11 7.50 -36.43 13.21
N ALA A 12 6.68 -36.93 14.13
CA ALA A 12 5.82 -38.08 13.87
C ALA A 12 4.75 -37.74 12.82
N ARG A 13 4.23 -38.75 12.12
CA ARG A 13 3.30 -38.59 10.98
C ARG A 13 2.14 -37.62 11.25
N LEU A 14 1.40 -37.78 12.36
CA LEU A 14 0.26 -36.90 12.69
C LEU A 14 0.68 -35.47 13.02
N ARG A 15 1.89 -35.26 13.58
CA ARG A 15 2.43 -33.92 13.81
C ARG A 15 2.83 -33.27 12.49
N HIS A 16 3.48 -34.03 11.61
CA HIS A 16 3.84 -33.56 10.27
C HIS A 16 2.61 -33.18 9.45
N LEU A 17 1.57 -34.01 9.42
CA LEU A 17 0.33 -33.72 8.69
C LEU A 17 -0.38 -32.46 9.22
N ARG A 18 -0.47 -32.28 10.54
CA ARG A 18 -1.02 -31.03 11.12
C ARG A 18 -0.22 -29.80 10.69
N HIS A 19 1.11 -29.87 10.76
CA HIS A 19 1.97 -28.79 10.32
C HIS A 19 1.80 -28.48 8.83
N TRP A 20 1.73 -29.52 7.98
CA TRP A 20 1.50 -29.38 6.55
C TRP A 20 0.17 -28.68 6.27
N THR A 21 -0.92 -29.09 6.93
CA THR A 21 -2.24 -28.46 6.75
C THR A 21 -2.21 -26.98 7.13
N ILE A 22 -1.62 -26.63 8.29
CA ILE A 22 -1.47 -25.22 8.71
C ILE A 22 -0.64 -24.45 7.69
N HIS A 23 0.47 -25.01 7.22
CA HIS A 23 1.33 -24.38 6.22
C HIS A 23 0.57 -24.11 4.91
N ARG A 24 -0.22 -25.07 4.41
CA ARG A 24 -1.01 -24.91 3.19
C ARG A 24 -2.14 -23.89 3.37
N ALA A 25 -2.82 -23.90 4.51
CA ALA A 25 -3.82 -22.88 4.84
C ALA A 25 -3.21 -21.47 4.86
N TRP A 26 -2.01 -21.31 5.44
CA TRP A 26 -1.28 -20.05 5.43
C TRP A 26 -0.87 -19.60 4.03
N GLN A 27 -0.39 -20.51 3.18
CA GLN A 27 -0.09 -20.20 1.77
C GLN A 27 -1.34 -19.73 1.03
N LEU A 28 -2.48 -20.38 1.23
CA LEU A 28 -3.75 -20.00 0.63
C LEU A 28 -4.21 -18.62 1.10
N PHE A 29 -4.17 -18.37 2.41
CA PHE A 29 -4.50 -17.06 2.99
C PHE A 29 -3.62 -15.95 2.40
N ARG A 30 -2.30 -16.17 2.31
CA ARG A 30 -1.38 -15.19 1.71
C ARG A 30 -1.69 -14.93 0.24
N ARG A 31 -2.07 -15.95 -0.52
CA ARG A 31 -2.48 -15.79 -1.93
C ARG A 31 -3.73 -14.92 -2.02
N GLN A 32 -4.77 -15.26 -1.27
CA GLN A 32 -6.03 -14.49 -1.24
C GLN A 32 -5.80 -13.03 -0.81
N TYR A 33 -4.94 -12.80 0.19
CA TYR A 33 -4.60 -11.46 0.65
C TYR A 33 -3.89 -10.64 -0.44
N ARG A 34 -2.94 -11.26 -1.17
CA ARG A 34 -2.25 -10.61 -2.30
C ARG A 34 -3.23 -10.28 -3.42
N GLU A 35 -4.04 -11.25 -3.85
CA GLU A 35 -5.07 -11.08 -4.87
C GLU A 35 -6.01 -9.93 -4.50
N ARG A 36 -6.46 -9.86 -3.23
CA ARG A 36 -7.29 -8.74 -2.74
C ARG A 36 -6.61 -7.39 -2.90
N LEU A 37 -5.33 -7.29 -2.52
CA LEU A 37 -4.57 -6.05 -2.66
C LEU A 37 -4.30 -5.69 -4.13
N ASP A 38 -4.06 -6.68 -4.99
CA ASP A 38 -3.87 -6.49 -6.43
C ASP A 38 -5.16 -5.97 -7.07
N HIS A 39 -6.30 -6.58 -6.75
CA HIS A 39 -7.62 -6.13 -7.20
C HIS A 39 -7.92 -4.70 -6.78
N GLU A 40 -7.66 -4.34 -5.52
CA GLU A 40 -7.88 -2.98 -5.04
C GLU A 40 -6.96 -1.97 -5.74
N ARG A 41 -5.69 -2.33 -5.96
CA ARG A 41 -4.75 -1.50 -6.74
C ARG A 41 -5.23 -1.31 -8.18
N HIS A 42 -5.72 -2.36 -8.84
CA HIS A 42 -6.30 -2.25 -10.18
C HIS A 42 -7.55 -1.38 -10.20
N ARG A 43 -8.43 -1.49 -9.18
CA ARG A 43 -9.63 -0.65 -9.04
C ARG A 43 -9.26 0.82 -8.93
N LEU A 44 -8.31 1.15 -8.05
CA LEU A 44 -7.81 2.52 -7.90
C LEU A 44 -7.17 3.04 -9.18
N HIS A 45 -6.36 2.21 -9.85
CA HIS A 45 -5.74 2.57 -11.13
C HIS A 45 -6.76 2.84 -12.23
N ALA A 46 -7.78 1.98 -12.37
CA ALA A 46 -8.86 2.20 -13.33
C ALA A 46 -9.64 3.48 -13.04
N GLY A 47 -9.92 3.77 -11.76
CA GLY A 47 -10.56 5.03 -11.34
C GLY A 47 -9.72 6.26 -11.71
N MET A 48 -8.42 6.21 -11.44
CA MET A 48 -7.48 7.29 -11.82
C MET A 48 -7.42 7.47 -13.33
N TYR A 49 -7.35 6.37 -14.09
CA TYR A 49 -7.34 6.39 -15.56
C TYR A 49 -8.59 7.05 -16.12
N ASN A 50 -9.78 6.61 -15.69
CA ASN A 50 -11.06 7.15 -16.15
C ASN A 50 -11.15 8.66 -15.85
N ALA A 51 -10.76 9.08 -14.64
CA ALA A 51 -10.74 10.49 -14.28
C ALA A 51 -9.77 11.32 -15.14
N CYS A 52 -8.61 10.76 -15.49
CA CYS A 52 -7.66 11.42 -16.38
C CYS A 52 -8.16 11.51 -17.82
N GLU A 53 -8.85 10.48 -18.32
CA GLU A 53 -9.47 10.50 -19.65
C GLU A 53 -10.58 11.56 -19.75
N GLU A 54 -11.43 11.69 -18.74
CA GLU A 54 -12.40 12.78 -18.66
C GLU A 54 -11.69 14.15 -18.63
N LEU A 55 -10.62 14.28 -17.85
CA LEU A 55 -9.83 15.51 -17.79
C LEU A 55 -9.13 15.85 -19.11
N ARG A 56 -8.86 14.84 -19.94
CA ARG A 56 -8.24 15.01 -21.27
C ARG A 56 -9.14 15.77 -22.22
N VAL A 57 -10.43 15.47 -22.19
CA VAL A 57 -11.45 16.06 -23.08
C VAL A 57 -12.15 17.28 -22.47
N THR A 58 -11.88 17.55 -21.19
CA THR A 58 -12.45 18.70 -20.50
C THR A 58 -11.83 20.01 -21.01
N ARG A 59 -12.69 21.00 -21.30
CA ARG A 59 -12.32 22.41 -21.55
C ARG A 59 -12.57 23.27 -20.32
N GLY A 60 -11.71 24.26 -20.09
CA GLY A 60 -11.80 25.19 -18.96
C GLY A 60 -10.92 24.85 -17.75
N PRO A 61 -11.08 25.54 -16.61
CA PRO A 61 -11.99 26.68 -16.38
C PRO A 61 -11.56 27.94 -17.13
N GLY A 62 -12.53 28.75 -17.56
CA GLY A 62 -12.28 29.99 -18.31
C GLY A 62 -11.83 29.74 -19.75
N SER A 63 -10.84 30.49 -20.23
CA SER A 63 -10.31 30.41 -21.60
C SER A 63 -9.27 29.29 -21.81
N ARG A 64 -9.15 28.35 -20.87
CA ARG A 64 -8.20 27.24 -21.00
C ARG A 64 -8.66 26.26 -22.07
N GLU A 65 -7.74 25.94 -22.97
CA GLU A 65 -7.91 24.96 -24.02
C GLU A 65 -8.12 23.54 -23.47
N GLU A 66 -8.62 22.65 -24.33
CA GLU A 66 -8.90 21.26 -23.99
C GLU A 66 -7.64 20.51 -23.50
N GLY A 67 -7.83 19.71 -22.45
CA GLY A 67 -6.75 18.91 -21.85
C GLY A 67 -5.67 19.73 -21.14
N SER A 68 -5.84 21.05 -20.99
CA SER A 68 -4.90 21.91 -20.25
C SER A 68 -4.71 21.43 -18.81
N LEU A 69 -5.80 21.05 -18.14
CA LEU A 69 -5.76 20.52 -16.78
C LEU A 69 -5.03 19.19 -16.70
N LEU A 70 -5.21 18.30 -17.68
CA LEU A 70 -4.50 17.03 -17.74
C LEU A 70 -2.98 17.25 -17.87
N ARG A 71 -2.57 18.16 -18.75
CA ARG A 71 -1.14 18.50 -18.94
C ARG A 71 -0.52 18.98 -17.63
N VAL A 72 -1.24 19.81 -16.87
CA VAL A 72 -0.78 20.28 -15.55
C VAL A 72 -0.73 19.13 -14.54
N ALA A 73 -1.76 18.29 -14.46
CA ALA A 73 -1.82 17.16 -13.52
C ALA A 73 -0.72 16.11 -13.76
N MET A 74 -0.26 15.96 -15.01
CA MET A 74 0.78 14.98 -15.36
C MET A 74 2.20 15.44 -15.02
N LEU A 75 2.40 16.70 -14.66
CA LEU A 75 3.69 17.22 -14.24
C LEU A 75 4.17 16.50 -12.98
N LYS A 76 5.43 16.03 -12.99
CA LYS A 76 6.05 15.36 -11.84
C LYS A 76 6.93 16.31 -11.02
N PHE A 77 6.55 17.59 -10.98
CA PHE A 77 7.31 18.60 -10.24
C PHE A 77 7.33 18.28 -8.75
N GLY A 78 8.54 18.23 -8.17
CA GLY A 78 8.73 17.98 -6.73
C GLY A 78 8.62 16.51 -6.32
N LEU A 79 8.13 15.60 -7.17
CA LEU A 79 7.89 14.20 -6.81
C LEU A 79 9.18 13.44 -6.46
N TRP A 80 10.27 13.74 -7.14
CA TRP A 80 11.56 13.05 -6.98
C TRP A 80 12.53 13.80 -6.05
N LYS A 81 12.07 14.88 -5.41
CA LYS A 81 12.91 15.67 -4.48
C LYS A 81 12.85 15.07 -3.08
N ASN A 82 13.89 15.35 -2.29
CA ASN A 82 13.87 15.07 -0.86
C ASN A 82 12.70 15.84 -0.21
N GLY A 83 11.88 15.13 0.58
CA GLY A 83 10.67 15.70 1.19
C GLY A 83 9.41 15.67 0.30
N ALA A 84 9.40 14.92 -0.81
CA ALA A 84 8.20 14.75 -1.63
C ALA A 84 7.01 14.14 -0.86
N VAL A 85 7.29 13.26 0.11
CA VAL A 85 6.31 12.76 1.07
C VAL A 85 6.66 13.35 2.44
N PRO A 86 5.73 14.07 3.12
CA PRO A 86 5.97 14.60 4.45
C PRO A 86 6.30 13.49 5.45
N ILE A 87 7.35 13.68 6.25
CA ILE A 87 7.84 12.66 7.19
C ILE A 87 6.80 12.33 8.28
N GLU A 88 5.98 13.32 8.64
CA GLU A 88 4.88 13.19 9.59
C GLU A 88 3.82 12.20 9.12
N PHE A 89 3.64 12.05 7.80
CA PHE A 89 2.70 11.11 7.22
C PHE A 89 3.27 9.69 7.09
N THR A 90 4.60 9.54 7.08
CA THR A 90 5.28 8.23 6.98
C THR A 90 5.32 7.43 8.30
N ARG A 91 4.52 7.81 9.29
CA ARG A 91 4.43 7.11 10.58
C ARG A 91 3.89 5.69 10.37
N LEU A 92 4.57 4.71 10.97
CA LEU A 92 4.15 3.30 10.94
C LEU A 92 2.93 3.07 11.82
N GLN A 93 2.12 2.09 11.45
CA GLN A 93 1.03 1.61 12.30
C GLN A 93 1.61 0.95 13.56
N THR A 94 0.94 1.16 14.69
CA THR A 94 1.32 0.62 16.00
C THR A 94 0.19 -0.27 16.52
N GLU A 95 0.53 -1.29 17.31
CA GLU A 95 -0.45 -2.23 17.87
C GLU A 95 -1.41 -1.56 18.87
N THR A 96 -0.95 -0.54 19.58
CA THR A 96 -1.75 0.27 20.50
C THR A 96 -1.55 1.75 20.22
N PRO A 97 -2.59 2.58 20.37
CA PRO A 97 -2.48 4.01 20.12
C PRO A 97 -1.54 4.68 21.14
N PRO A 98 -0.90 5.80 20.78
CA PRO A 98 -0.17 6.63 21.74
C PRO A 98 -1.15 7.31 22.72
N THR A 99 -0.62 7.86 23.82
CA THR A 99 -1.41 8.60 24.83
C THR A 99 -2.29 9.69 24.21
N VAL A 100 -1.77 10.38 23.19
CA VAL A 100 -2.53 11.32 22.36
C VAL A 100 -2.59 10.77 20.95
N ALA A 101 -3.72 10.15 20.59
CA ALA A 101 -3.90 9.50 19.30
C ALA A 101 -3.89 10.48 18.11
N TRP A 102 -4.44 11.68 18.32
CA TRP A 102 -4.54 12.71 17.31
C TRP A 102 -4.39 14.10 17.93
N ASP A 103 -3.61 14.97 17.27
CA ASP A 103 -3.43 16.35 17.67
C ASP A 103 -4.54 17.23 17.07
N HIS A 104 -5.53 17.59 17.90
CA HIS A 104 -6.63 18.47 17.50
C HIS A 104 -6.26 19.96 17.56
N ASP A 105 -5.14 20.30 18.19
CA ASP A 105 -4.70 21.68 18.40
C ASP A 105 -3.75 22.17 17.30
N TRP A 106 -3.39 21.32 16.34
CA TRP A 106 -2.51 21.64 15.23
C TRP A 106 -2.89 22.99 14.57
N LYS A 107 -1.90 23.89 14.48
CA LYS A 107 -1.98 25.20 13.82
C LYS A 107 -0.99 25.26 12.66
N ARG A 108 -1.33 26.06 11.65
CA ARG A 108 -0.56 26.25 10.41
C ARG A 108 0.59 27.23 10.59
#